data_AF-X1PNU5-F1
#
_entry.id   AF-X1PNU5-F1
#
_cell.length_a   1.000
_cell.length_b   1.000
_cell.length_c   1.000
_cell.angle_alpha   90.00
_cell.angle_beta   90.00
_cell.angle_gamma   90.00
#
_symmetry.space_group_name_H-M   'P 1'
#
loop_
_entity.id
_entity.type
_entity.pdbx_description
1 polymer ?
#
loop_
_entity_poly.entity_id
_entity_poly.type
_entity_poly.pdbx_seq_one_letter_code
_entity_poly.pdbx_strand_id
1 'polypeptide(L)'
;MAKIVNRMNKKITYTIIDTPLFCCIQWLYLASILGEDKINIITHSQAPIIEEKINILPLGLLTRRKVKVDLFIATWSLSESSKLAQDYVHSIDFFGAKHLLVAFQESSESLPDAYRIKDILAARGATIQAID
;
A
#
# COMPACT_ATOMS: atom_id res chain seq x y z
N MET A 1 -8.85 -2.03 -5.19
CA MET A 1 -8.99 -2.76 -3.90
C MET A 1 -9.88 -2.04 -2.88
N ALA A 2 -9.70 -0.75 -2.61
CA ALA A 2 -10.43 0.00 -1.56
C ALA A 2 -11.97 -0.20 -1.55
N LYS A 3 -12.62 -0.18 -2.72
CA LYS A 3 -14.07 -0.41 -2.83
C LYS A 3 -14.50 -1.81 -2.39
N ILE A 4 -13.68 -2.84 -2.63
CA ILE A 4 -13.94 -4.22 -2.21
C ILE A 4 -13.85 -4.31 -0.70
N VAL A 5 -12.75 -3.80 -0.11
CA VAL A 5 -12.55 -3.78 1.34
C VAL A 5 -13.67 -3.05 2.05
N ASN A 6 -14.08 -1.88 1.55
CA ASN A 6 -15.19 -1.12 2.11
C ASN A 6 -16.54 -1.86 2.04
N ARG A 7 -16.75 -2.71 1.02
CA ARG A 7 -17.95 -3.56 0.92
C ARG A 7 -17.91 -4.75 1.88
N MET A 8 -16.73 -5.32 2.09
CA MET A 8 -16.53 -6.43 3.03
C MET A 8 -16.75 -5.99 4.47
N ASN A 9 -16.20 -4.83 4.85
CA ASN A 9 -16.38 -4.26 6.18
C ASN A 9 -16.17 -2.74 6.16
N LYS A 10 -17.24 -2.00 6.45
CA LYS A 10 -17.25 -0.53 6.49
C LYS A 10 -16.48 0.07 7.67
N LYS A 11 -16.11 -0.74 8.67
CA LYS A 11 -15.35 -0.29 9.85
C LYS A 11 -13.84 -0.42 9.68
N ILE A 12 -13.36 -0.89 8.53
CA ILE A 12 -11.93 -0.98 8.28
C ILE A 12 -11.37 0.40 7.95
N THR A 13 -10.31 0.79 8.68
CA THR A 13 -9.44 1.89 8.28
C THR A 13 -8.54 1.43 7.15
N TYR A 14 -8.68 2.01 5.96
CA TYR A 14 -7.94 1.58 4.77
C TYR A 14 -7.04 2.71 4.27
N THR A 15 -5.72 2.51 4.28
CA THR A 15 -4.77 3.53 3.81
C THR A 15 -4.18 3.15 2.47
N ILE A 16 -4.37 4.01 1.47
CA ILE A 16 -3.71 3.93 0.16
C ILE A 16 -2.45 4.80 0.21
N ILE A 17 -1.31 4.21 -0.11
CA ILE A 17 -0.06 4.94 -0.31
C ILE A 17 0.23 4.95 -1.80
N ASP A 18 0.39 6.14 -2.38
CA ASP A 18 0.66 6.27 -3.81
C ASP A 18 1.45 7.55 -4.10
N THR A 19 1.87 7.73 -5.35
CA THR A 19 2.46 8.98 -5.82
C THR A 19 1.43 10.12 -5.78
N PRO A 20 1.86 11.38 -5.62
CA PRO A 20 0.93 12.51 -5.44
C PRO A 20 -0.15 12.63 -6.52
N LEU A 21 0.21 12.43 -7.79
CA LEU A 21 -0.74 12.51 -8.89
C LEU A 21 -1.79 11.41 -8.81
N PHE A 22 -1.38 10.18 -8.52
CA PHE A 22 -2.31 9.07 -8.36
C PHE A 22 -3.17 9.22 -7.10
N CYS A 23 -2.65 9.80 -6.01
CA CYS A 23 -3.48 10.16 -4.86
C CYS A 23 -4.66 11.06 -5.25
N CYS A 24 -4.45 12.06 -6.10
CA CYS A 24 -5.52 12.92 -6.59
C CYS A 24 -6.56 12.14 -7.41
N ILE A 25 -6.10 11.25 -8.31
CA ILE A 25 -6.98 10.40 -9.12
C ILE A 25 -7.79 9.44 -8.23
N GLN A 26 -7.13 8.78 -7.27
CA GLN A 26 -7.77 7.89 -6.30
C GLN A 26 -8.82 8.64 -5.48
N TRP A 27 -8.50 9.86 -5.02
CA TRP A 27 -9.45 10.69 -4.28
C TRP A 27 -10.66 11.03 -5.13
N LEU A 28 -10.46 11.55 -6.34
CA LEU A 28 -11.56 11.93 -7.24
C LEU A 28 -12.47 10.73 -7.56
N TYR A 29 -11.87 9.59 -7.89
CA TYR A 29 -12.61 8.36 -8.17
C TYR A 29 -13.39 7.85 -6.96
N LEU A 30 -12.76 7.77 -5.78
CA LEU A 30 -13.40 7.22 -4.60
C LEU A 30 -14.45 8.17 -4.02
N ALA A 31 -14.17 9.48 -4.00
CA ALA A 31 -15.10 10.50 -3.51
C ALA A 31 -16.36 10.58 -4.37
N SER A 32 -16.23 10.52 -5.71
CA SER A 32 -17.39 10.55 -6.61
C SER A 32 -18.32 9.33 -6.47
N ILE A 33 -17.82 8.20 -5.96
CA ILE A 33 -18.59 6.96 -5.82
C ILE A 33 -19.08 6.73 -4.39
N LEU A 34 -18.29 7.10 -3.38
CA LEU A 34 -18.54 6.79 -1.97
C LEU A 34 -18.98 8.00 -1.15
N GLY A 35 -18.84 9.22 -1.70
CA GLY A 35 -18.99 10.48 -0.98
C GLY A 35 -17.66 10.98 -0.41
N GLU A 36 -17.46 12.31 -0.44
CA GLU A 36 -16.26 12.95 0.11
C GLU A 36 -16.08 12.68 1.61
N ASP A 37 -17.17 12.52 2.36
CA ASP A 37 -17.13 12.27 3.80
C ASP A 37 -16.44 10.94 4.16
N LYS A 38 -16.37 9.99 3.22
CA LYS A 38 -15.74 8.67 3.40
C LYS A 38 -14.23 8.68 3.14
N ILE A 39 -13.70 9.73 2.52
CA ILE A 39 -12.31 9.79 2.06
C ILE A 39 -11.55 10.87 2.82
N ASN A 40 -10.42 10.51 3.40
CA ASN A 40 -9.49 11.46 4.02
C ASN A 40 -8.24 11.58 3.15
N ILE A 41 -7.96 12.77 2.62
CA ILE A 41 -6.70 13.05 1.91
C ILE A 41 -5.69 13.69 2.86
N ILE A 42 -4.52 13.07 2.97
CA ILE A 42 -3.47 13.53 3.89
C ILE A 42 -2.58 14.53 3.15
N THR A 43 -2.67 15.81 3.53
CA THR A 43 -2.02 16.92 2.79
C THR A 43 -0.72 17.44 3.41
N HIS A 44 -0.46 17.13 4.67
CA HIS A 44 0.73 17.59 5.41
C HIS A 44 1.13 16.54 6.45
N SER A 45 2.36 16.55 6.97
CA SER A 45 2.89 15.45 7.82
C SER A 45 2.25 15.26 9.20
N GLN A 46 1.43 16.22 9.66
CA GLN A 46 0.70 16.12 10.93
C GLN A 46 -0.78 15.74 10.75
N ALA A 47 -1.31 15.74 9.52
CA ALA A 47 -2.69 15.31 9.27
C ALA A 47 -2.88 13.85 9.75
N PRO A 48 -3.94 13.54 10.51
CA PRO A 48 -4.14 12.20 11.03
C PRO A 48 -4.63 11.21 9.95
N ILE A 49 -4.37 9.93 10.19
CA ILE A 49 -5.16 8.84 9.59
C ILE A 49 -6.48 8.78 10.37
N ILE A 50 -7.61 8.85 9.69
CA ILE A 50 -8.94 8.82 10.30
C ILE A 50 -9.46 7.39 10.30
N GLU A 51 -9.90 6.91 11.47
CA GLU A 51 -10.47 5.58 11.63
C GLU A 51 -11.76 5.40 10.81
N GLU A 52 -12.02 4.16 10.38
CA GLU A 52 -13.19 3.76 9.59
C GLU A 52 -13.35 4.53 8.26
N LYS A 53 -12.27 5.18 7.79
CA LYS A 53 -12.21 5.88 6.51
C LYS A 53 -11.19 5.27 5.56
N ILE A 54 -11.37 5.60 4.29
CA ILE A 54 -10.31 5.42 3.29
C ILE A 54 -9.39 6.65 3.38
N ASN A 55 -8.15 6.41 3.76
CA ASN A 55 -7.11 7.41 3.88
C ASN A 55 -6.22 7.35 2.64
N ILE A 56 -5.92 8.49 2.04
CA ILE A 56 -5.03 8.60 0.90
C ILE A 56 -3.79 9.35 1.36
N LEU A 57 -2.66 8.63 1.39
CA LEU A 57 -1.37 9.09 1.88
C LEU A 57 -0.38 9.25 0.71
N PRO A 58 -0.03 10.47 0.31
CA PRO A 58 1.04 10.70 -0.65
C PRO A 58 2.37 10.13 -0.16
N LEU A 59 3.08 9.42 -1.02
CA LEU A 59 4.35 8.75 -0.73
C LEU A 59 5.40 9.70 -0.13
N GLY A 60 5.45 10.96 -0.58
CA GLY A 60 6.37 11.97 -0.05
C GLY A 60 6.16 12.34 1.42
N LEU A 61 5.00 11.97 2.02
CA LEU A 61 4.70 12.19 3.44
C LEU A 61 4.91 10.94 4.30
N LEU A 62 5.23 9.80 3.69
CA LEU A 62 5.32 8.51 4.36
C LEU A 62 6.47 8.44 5.37
N THR A 63 7.66 8.89 4.98
CA THR A 63 8.89 8.79 5.81
C THR A 63 8.85 9.63 7.08
N ARG A 64 7.92 10.59 7.15
CA ARG A 64 7.74 11.49 8.30
C ARG A 64 6.74 10.95 9.32
N ARG A 65 6.29 9.71 9.17
CA ARG A 65 5.19 9.13 9.95
C ARG A 65 5.50 7.71 10.38
N LYS A 66 5.09 7.38 11.59
CA LYS A 66 4.99 5.99 12.03
C LYS A 66 3.59 5.50 11.69
N VAL A 67 3.52 4.54 10.79
CA VAL A 67 2.28 3.85 10.44
C VAL A 67 2.42 2.41 10.95
N LYS A 68 1.40 1.92 11.65
CA LYS A 68 1.26 0.52 12.01
C LYS A 68 0.00 -0.01 11.36
N VAL A 69 0.10 -1.17 10.72
CA VAL A 69 -1.04 -1.80 10.03
C VAL A 69 -1.16 -3.26 10.44
N ASP A 70 -2.36 -3.81 10.38
CA ASP A 70 -2.57 -5.24 10.62
C ASP A 70 -2.30 -6.09 9.36
N LEU A 71 -2.55 -5.50 8.19
CA LEU A 71 -2.40 -6.10 6.87
C LEU A 71 -1.71 -5.12 5.92
N PHE A 72 -0.66 -5.58 5.25
CA PHE A 72 -0.01 -4.88 4.15
C PHE A 72 -0.38 -5.54 2.82
N ILE A 73 -0.82 -4.74 1.85
CA ILE A 73 -1.20 -5.20 0.51
C ILE A 73 -0.37 -4.46 -0.53
N ALA A 74 0.30 -5.19 -1.41
CA ALA A 74 0.96 -4.64 -2.58
C ALA A 74 0.69 -5.53 -3.80
N THR A 75 -0.24 -5.14 -4.66
CA THR A 75 -0.54 -5.85 -5.90
C THR A 75 0.35 -5.28 -7.00
N TRP A 76 1.54 -5.86 -7.19
CA TRP A 76 2.60 -5.46 -8.15
C TRP A 76 3.35 -4.17 -7.83
N SER A 77 2.70 -3.21 -7.15
CA SER A 77 3.29 -1.90 -6.86
C SER A 77 4.66 -1.96 -6.18
N LEU A 78 4.88 -2.93 -5.29
CA LEU A 78 6.17 -3.07 -4.60
C LEU A 78 7.25 -3.66 -5.52
N SER A 79 6.95 -4.68 -6.33
CA SER A 79 7.91 -5.26 -7.28
C SER A 79 8.24 -4.32 -8.44
N GLU A 80 7.31 -3.45 -8.82
CA GLU A 80 7.50 -2.41 -9.84
C GLU A 80 8.19 -1.15 -9.29
N SER A 81 8.39 -1.09 -7.98
CA SER A 81 9.12 0.00 -7.35
C SER A 81 10.63 -0.24 -7.38
N SER A 82 11.38 0.85 -7.28
CA SER A 82 12.84 0.80 -7.19
C SER A 82 13.32 -0.06 -6.02
N LYS A 83 14.52 -0.61 -6.15
CA LYS A 83 15.19 -1.34 -5.06
C LYS A 83 15.19 -0.57 -3.74
N LEU A 84 15.42 0.73 -3.78
CA LEU A 84 15.39 1.61 -2.62
C LEU A 84 14.03 1.57 -1.89
N ALA A 85 12.93 1.61 -2.64
CA ALA A 85 11.59 1.55 -2.07
C ALA A 85 11.28 0.17 -1.49
N GLN A 86 11.70 -0.91 -2.16
CA GLN A 86 11.58 -2.27 -1.66
C GLN A 86 12.36 -2.45 -0.35
N ASP A 87 13.61 -1.98 -0.31
CA ASP A 87 14.48 -2.00 0.87
C ASP A 87 13.88 -1.19 2.01
N TYR A 88 13.31 -0.01 1.72
CA TYR A 88 12.67 0.81 2.72
C TYR A 88 11.50 0.08 3.38
N VAL A 89 10.55 -0.43 2.60
CA VAL A 89 9.39 -1.18 3.12
C VAL A 89 9.82 -2.40 3.93
N HIS A 90 10.85 -3.12 3.47
CA HIS A 90 11.41 -4.24 4.20
C HIS A 90 12.06 -3.81 5.52
N SER A 91 12.84 -2.71 5.53
CA SER A 91 13.56 -2.22 6.70
C SER A 91 12.64 -1.75 7.84
N ILE A 92 11.43 -1.32 7.50
CA ILE A 92 10.39 -0.94 8.46
C ILE A 92 9.39 -2.08 8.72
N ASP A 93 9.79 -3.32 8.44
CA ASP A 93 9.02 -4.52 8.72
C ASP A 93 7.62 -4.52 8.09
N PHE A 94 7.50 -3.99 6.86
CA PHE A 94 6.21 -3.81 6.17
C PHE A 94 5.19 -3.04 7.04
N PHE A 95 5.64 -1.99 7.73
CA PHE A 95 4.84 -1.21 8.69
C PHE A 95 4.35 -2.03 9.90
N GLY A 96 5.14 -3.03 10.30
CA GLY A 96 4.82 -3.95 11.39
C GLY A 96 3.63 -4.86 11.10
N ALA A 97 3.30 -5.06 9.82
CA ALA A 97 2.15 -5.85 9.40
C ALA A 97 2.33 -7.33 9.76
N LYS A 98 1.33 -7.88 10.46
CA LYS A 98 1.27 -9.32 10.77
C LYS A 98 0.92 -10.14 9.53
N HIS A 99 0.05 -9.61 8.68
CA HIS A 99 -0.43 -10.27 7.47
C HIS A 99 0.05 -9.52 6.23
N LEU A 100 0.50 -10.27 5.22
CA LEU A 100 0.97 -9.73 3.95
C LEU A 100 0.17 -10.36 2.80
N LEU A 101 -0.26 -9.53 1.85
CA LEU A 101 -0.77 -9.98 0.55
C LEU A 101 -0.01 -9.22 -0.54
N VAL A 102 0.97 -9.90 -1.15
CA VAL A 102 1.87 -9.27 -2.13
C VAL A 102 1.87 -10.07 -3.41
N ALA A 103 1.55 -9.40 -4.52
CA ALA A 103 1.78 -9.92 -5.87
C ALA A 103 3.07 -9.31 -6.41
N PHE A 104 3.87 -10.12 -7.11
CA PHE A 104 5.15 -9.72 -7.69
C PHE A 104 5.40 -10.48 -8.99
N GLN A 105 6.23 -9.90 -9.86
CA GLN A 105 6.58 -10.45 -11.18
C GLN A 105 8.04 -10.88 -11.26
N GLU A 106 8.35 -11.66 -12.30
CA GLU A 106 9.72 -11.93 -12.70
C GLU A 106 10.47 -10.64 -13.04
N SER A 107 11.77 -10.66 -12.81
CA SER A 107 12.64 -9.54 -13.16
C SER A 107 12.74 -9.40 -14.68
N SER A 108 12.84 -8.15 -15.13
CA SER A 108 13.04 -7.80 -16.53
C SER A 108 14.15 -6.78 -16.68
N GLU A 109 14.51 -6.41 -17.91
CA GLU A 109 15.48 -5.34 -18.15
C GLU A 109 15.04 -4.00 -17.54
N SER A 110 13.73 -3.69 -17.58
CA SER A 110 13.18 -2.46 -17.00
C SER A 110 12.96 -2.55 -15.49
N LEU A 111 12.83 -3.75 -14.94
CA LEU A 111 12.57 -4.01 -13.52
C LEU A 111 13.49 -5.14 -13.00
N PRO A 112 14.80 -4.89 -12.91
CA PRO A 112 15.78 -5.93 -12.57
C PRO A 112 15.58 -6.50 -11.16
N ASP A 113 15.00 -5.72 -10.26
CA ASP A 113 14.78 -6.09 -8.85
C ASP A 113 13.38 -6.64 -8.55
N ALA A 114 12.51 -6.83 -9.56
CA ALA A 114 11.11 -7.21 -9.30
C ALA A 114 10.96 -8.56 -8.58
N TYR A 115 11.72 -9.57 -9.01
CA TYR A 115 11.58 -10.92 -8.47
C TYR A 115 12.18 -11.09 -7.07
N ARG A 116 13.05 -10.17 -6.64
CA ARG A 116 13.67 -10.19 -5.31
C ARG A 116 12.65 -10.14 -4.17
N ILE A 117 11.46 -9.60 -4.43
CA ILE A 117 10.34 -9.62 -3.48
C ILE A 117 10.02 -11.05 -3.01
N LYS A 118 10.19 -12.05 -3.88
CA LYS A 118 10.03 -13.47 -3.53
C LYS A 118 10.90 -13.86 -2.33
N ASP A 119 12.19 -13.55 -2.38
CA ASP A 119 13.15 -13.95 -1.36
C ASP A 119 12.89 -13.21 -0.04
N ILE A 120 12.55 -11.92 -0.13
CA ILE A 120 12.18 -11.09 1.03
C ILE A 120 10.96 -11.68 1.75
N LEU A 121 9.93 -12.10 1.00
CA LEU A 121 8.71 -12.66 1.57
C LEU A 121 8.92 -14.10 2.09
N ALA A 122 9.69 -14.92 1.36
CA ALA A 122 10.03 -16.27 1.79
C ALA A 122 10.79 -16.27 3.13
N ALA A 123 11.73 -15.34 3.30
CA ALA A 123 12.47 -15.16 4.56
C ALA A 123 11.56 -14.80 5.75
N ARG A 124 10.34 -14.27 5.50
CA ARG A 124 9.32 -14.03 6.52
C ARG A 124 8.38 -15.21 6.76
N GLY A 125 8.56 -16.32 6.05
CA GLY A 125 7.67 -17.48 6.11
C GLY A 125 6.39 -17.32 5.30
N ALA A 126 6.36 -16.44 4.30
CA ALA A 126 5.21 -16.34 3.39
C ALA A 126 5.10 -17.58 2.49
N THR A 127 3.87 -18.05 2.27
CA THR A 127 3.58 -19.04 1.24
C THR A 127 3.49 -18.36 -0.12
N ILE A 128 4.26 -18.85 -1.09
CA ILE A 128 4.27 -18.33 -2.46
C ILE A 128 3.40 -19.24 -3.34
N GLN A 129 2.51 -18.63 -4.12
CA GLN A 129 1.64 -19.33 -5.07
C GLN A 129 1.76 -18.67 -6.44
N ALA A 130 1.83 -19.48 -7.50
CA ALA A 130 1.71 -18.99 -8.86
C ALA A 130 0.26 -18.57 -9.13
N ILE A 131 0.09 -17.52 -9.92
CA ILE A 131 -1.21 -17.07 -10.43
C ILE A 131 -1.19 -17.39 -11.92
N ASP A 132 -2.01 -18.37 -12.33
CA ASP A 132 -2.19 -18.77 -13.73
C ASP A 132 -3.07 -17.78 -14.51
#